data_AF-A0A358PBZ5-F1
#
_entry.id   AF-A0A358PBZ5-F1
#
_cell.length_a   1.000
_cell.length_b   1.000
_cell.length_c   1.000
_cell.angle_alpha   90.00
_cell.angle_beta   90.00
_cell.angle_gamma   90.00
#
_symmetry.space_group_name_H-M   'P 1'
#
loop_
_entity.id
_entity.type
_entity.pdbx_description
1 polymer ?
#
loop_
_entity_poly.entity_id
_entity_poly.type
_entity_poly.pdbx_seq_one_letter_code
_entity_poly.pdbx_strand_id
1 'polypeptide(L)'
;DNFNITGESFDYGPWRFLPSFEPGLTAAYFDQTGRYAYGRQSDAALWAVCRLADCFVKLVPQKDLEERLAAFYPLLEARLAKQMQWRLGVVFDEEDPARDAALARDIFGAAKQSQCGFDQMFHDLYGGKARVDGYDDDCWRPVLDYLQTAKPRNPAALDHPHFQLAKALSMTIDEVEAIWAPIAASDDWSLLSDKIAAIHQMRQAYGGDSAMPLPSIIGRAAG
;
A
#
# COMPACT_ATOMS: atom_id res chain seq x y z
N ASP A 1 -20.62 -2.93 -8.29
CA ASP A 1 -20.93 -1.49 -8.36
C ASP A 1 -19.81 -0.66 -7.75
N ASN A 2 -19.22 -1.06 -6.62
CA ASN A 2 -18.12 -0.32 -5.98
C ASN A 2 -16.72 -0.46 -6.64
N PHE A 3 -16.67 -0.77 -7.94
CA PHE A 3 -15.44 -0.72 -8.74
C PHE A 3 -15.53 0.46 -9.69
N ASN A 4 -14.69 1.47 -9.46
CA ASN A 4 -14.63 2.64 -10.33
C ASN A 4 -13.86 2.28 -11.61
N ILE A 5 -14.39 2.67 -12.77
CA ILE A 5 -13.77 2.45 -14.08
C ILE A 5 -12.41 3.15 -14.21
N THR A 6 -12.18 4.23 -13.44
CA THR A 6 -10.89 4.94 -13.40
C THR A 6 -9.84 4.19 -12.59
N GLY A 7 -10.23 3.19 -11.79
CA GLY A 7 -9.34 2.48 -10.85
C GLY A 7 -9.12 3.22 -9.52
N GLU A 8 -9.80 4.34 -9.28
CA GLU A 8 -9.73 5.06 -8.01
C GLU A 8 -10.52 4.34 -6.90
N SER A 9 -10.02 4.43 -5.66
CA SER A 9 -10.76 3.96 -4.48
C SER A 9 -12.05 4.77 -4.30
N PHE A 10 -13.16 4.08 -4.06
CA PHE A 10 -14.50 4.66 -4.03
C PHE A 10 -15.37 3.97 -2.96
N ASP A 11 -16.42 4.67 -2.51
CA ASP A 11 -17.42 4.21 -1.53
C ASP A 11 -16.83 3.71 -0.20
N TYR A 12 -16.35 4.68 0.60
CA TYR A 12 -15.73 4.43 1.90
C TYR A 12 -16.77 4.10 2.99
N GLY A 13 -17.24 2.84 2.99
CA GLY A 13 -18.05 2.26 4.06
C GLY A 13 -17.20 1.65 5.18
N PRO A 14 -17.28 0.33 5.45
CA PRO A 14 -16.43 -0.32 6.44
C PRO A 14 -15.03 -0.59 5.86
N TRP A 15 -14.14 0.39 5.96
CA TRP A 15 -12.72 0.26 5.61
C TRP A 15 -11.85 0.18 6.87
N ARG A 16 -10.68 -0.45 6.77
CA ARG A 16 -9.67 -0.51 7.85
C ARG A 16 -8.27 -0.45 7.26
N PHE A 17 -7.39 0.34 7.87
CA PHE A 17 -5.94 0.12 7.74
C PHE A 17 -5.51 -0.97 8.72
N LEU A 18 -4.46 -1.71 8.35
CA LEU A 18 -3.93 -2.82 9.14
C LEU A 18 -3.10 -2.29 10.32
N PRO A 19 -3.41 -2.63 11.58
CA PRO A 19 -2.52 -2.36 12.71
C PRO A 19 -1.24 -3.20 12.58
N SER A 20 -1.38 -4.50 12.34
CA SER A 20 -0.32 -5.44 11.99
C SER A 20 -0.74 -6.22 10.74
N PHE A 21 0.21 -6.91 10.09
CA PHE A 21 -0.13 -7.68 8.89
C PHE A 21 -0.95 -8.92 9.24
N GLU A 22 -2.25 -8.85 8.95
CA GLU A 22 -3.21 -9.95 9.07
C GLU A 22 -3.96 -10.13 7.74
N PRO A 23 -3.54 -11.07 6.87
CA PRO A 23 -4.19 -11.26 5.56
C PRO A 23 -5.65 -11.71 5.67
N GLY A 24 -6.07 -12.30 6.79
CA GLY A 24 -7.45 -12.65 7.07
C GLY A 24 -8.32 -11.49 7.57
N LEU A 25 -7.77 -10.29 7.76
CA LEU A 25 -8.54 -9.16 8.30
C LEU A 25 -9.63 -8.74 7.32
N THR A 26 -10.87 -8.77 7.80
CA THR A 26 -12.06 -8.29 7.08
C THR A 26 -12.65 -7.11 7.83
N ALA A 27 -12.69 -5.95 7.15
CA ALA A 27 -13.24 -4.72 7.72
C ALA A 27 -14.78 -4.74 7.80
N ALA A 28 -15.44 -5.35 6.81
CA ALA A 28 -16.88 -5.46 6.74
C ALA A 28 -17.40 -6.47 7.78
N TYR A 29 -18.02 -5.99 8.85
CA TYR A 29 -18.58 -6.82 9.93
C TYR A 29 -19.63 -7.83 9.46
N PHE A 30 -20.24 -7.60 8.29
CA PHE A 30 -21.23 -8.48 7.68
C PHE A 30 -20.63 -9.50 6.70
N ASP A 31 -19.34 -9.42 6.35
CA ASP A 31 -18.68 -10.40 5.49
C ASP A 31 -18.20 -11.61 6.29
N GLN A 32 -19.16 -12.50 6.58
CA GLN A 32 -18.93 -13.72 7.35
C GLN A 32 -18.03 -14.75 6.65
N THR A 33 -17.81 -14.60 5.34
CA THR A 33 -17.03 -15.54 4.52
C THR A 33 -15.62 -15.05 4.22
N GLY A 34 -15.29 -13.83 4.68
CA GLY A 34 -14.03 -13.16 4.37
C GLY A 34 -13.82 -12.98 2.87
N ARG A 35 -14.88 -12.77 2.07
CA ARG A 35 -14.78 -12.52 0.63
C ARG A 35 -13.89 -11.32 0.32
N TYR A 36 -13.94 -10.31 1.19
CA TYR A 36 -13.19 -9.05 1.07
C TYR A 36 -12.09 -8.91 2.12
N ALA A 37 -11.62 -10.04 2.69
CA ALA A 37 -10.43 -10.05 3.54
C ALA A 37 -9.23 -9.44 2.81
N TYR A 38 -8.32 -8.79 3.53
CA TYR A 38 -7.15 -8.08 2.97
C TYR A 38 -6.40 -8.92 1.92
N GLY A 39 -6.04 -10.16 2.28
CA GLY A 39 -5.30 -11.08 1.42
C GLY A 39 -6.09 -11.65 0.23
N ARG A 40 -7.39 -11.36 0.13
CA ARG A 40 -8.29 -11.83 -0.94
C ARG A 40 -8.77 -10.70 -1.86
N GLN A 41 -8.35 -9.46 -1.63
CA GLN A 41 -8.80 -8.31 -2.42
C GLN A 41 -8.40 -8.41 -3.90
N SER A 42 -7.24 -9.01 -4.21
CA SER A 42 -6.80 -9.27 -5.59
C SER A 42 -7.77 -10.19 -6.33
N ASP A 43 -8.23 -11.27 -5.70
CA ASP A 43 -9.17 -12.21 -6.28
C ASP A 43 -10.55 -11.57 -6.48
N ALA A 44 -11.00 -10.77 -5.51
CA ALA A 44 -12.24 -10.00 -5.63
C ALA A 44 -12.17 -8.99 -6.78
N ALA A 45 -11.02 -8.34 -6.96
CA ALA A 45 -10.77 -7.42 -8.06
C ALA A 45 -10.75 -8.14 -9.42
N LEU A 46 -10.02 -9.25 -9.55
CA LEU A 46 -10.03 -10.05 -10.78
C LEU A 46 -11.46 -10.51 -11.13
N TRP A 47 -12.22 -10.98 -10.14
CA TRP A 47 -13.61 -11.36 -10.36
C TRP A 47 -14.44 -10.21 -10.92
N ALA A 48 -14.28 -8.99 -10.39
CA ALA A 48 -14.98 -7.82 -10.89
C ALA A 48 -14.56 -7.44 -12.31
N VAL A 49 -13.26 -7.53 -12.63
CA VAL A 49 -12.75 -7.28 -13.98
C VAL A 49 -13.26 -8.34 -14.98
N CYS A 50 -13.39 -9.61 -14.58
CA CYS A 50 -14.04 -10.63 -15.40
C CYS A 50 -15.51 -10.30 -15.67
N ARG A 51 -16.27 -9.84 -14.66
CA ARG A 51 -17.65 -9.38 -14.85
C ARG A 51 -17.74 -8.17 -15.78
N LEU A 52 -16.76 -7.28 -15.74
CA LEU A 52 -16.66 -6.18 -16.69
C LEU A 52 -16.39 -6.70 -18.11
N ALA A 53 -15.47 -7.66 -18.27
CA ALA A 53 -15.17 -8.28 -19.56
C ALA A 53 -16.38 -8.98 -20.18
N ASP A 54 -17.23 -9.62 -19.37
CA ASP A 54 -18.49 -10.25 -19.82
C ASP A 54 -19.41 -9.24 -20.54
N CYS A 55 -19.39 -7.95 -20.15
CA CYS A 55 -20.16 -6.91 -20.81
C CYS A 55 -19.66 -6.60 -22.24
N PHE A 56 -18.41 -6.93 -22.57
CA PHE A 56 -17.76 -6.60 -23.84
C PHE A 56 -17.71 -7.76 -24.83
N VAL A 57 -18.14 -8.97 -24.46
CA VAL A 57 -18.01 -10.18 -25.31
C VAL A 57 -18.72 -10.08 -26.67
N LYS A 58 -19.73 -9.20 -26.81
CA LYS A 58 -20.42 -8.94 -28.08
C LYS A 58 -19.75 -7.85 -28.93
N LEU A 59 -18.82 -7.11 -28.35
CA LEU A 59 -18.17 -5.94 -28.95
C LEU A 59 -16.71 -6.21 -29.30
N VAL A 60 -16.07 -7.13 -28.59
CA VAL A 60 -14.64 -7.44 -28.67
C VAL A 60 -14.45 -8.95 -28.85
N PRO A 61 -13.50 -9.41 -29.68
CA PRO A 61 -13.18 -10.83 -29.76
C PRO A 61 -12.86 -11.43 -28.40
N GLN A 62 -13.41 -12.61 -28.10
CA GLN A 62 -13.22 -13.27 -26.81
C GLN A 62 -11.74 -13.47 -26.46
N LYS A 63 -10.93 -13.87 -27.44
CA LYS A 63 -9.48 -14.05 -27.29
C LYS A 63 -8.79 -12.79 -26.76
N ASP A 64 -9.22 -11.62 -27.24
CA ASP A 64 -8.64 -10.36 -26.81
C ASP A 64 -8.94 -10.08 -25.32
N LEU A 65 -10.15 -10.41 -24.85
CA LEU A 65 -10.53 -10.26 -23.45
C LEU A 65 -9.73 -11.23 -22.56
N GLU A 66 -9.61 -12.49 -22.98
CA GLU A 66 -8.86 -13.53 -22.26
C GLU A 66 -7.39 -13.16 -22.09
N GLU A 67 -6.72 -12.68 -23.16
CA GLU A 67 -5.33 -12.22 -23.08
C GLU A 67 -5.13 -11.09 -22.08
N ARG A 68 -6.09 -10.15 -21.98
CA ARG A 68 -6.03 -9.01 -21.06
C ARG A 68 -6.28 -9.44 -19.62
N LEU A 69 -7.20 -10.38 -19.40
CA LEU A 69 -7.45 -10.96 -18.07
C LEU A 69 -6.28 -11.80 -17.57
N ALA A 70 -5.63 -12.56 -18.46
CA ALA A 70 -4.46 -13.38 -18.11
C ALA A 70 -3.27 -12.55 -17.61
N ALA A 71 -3.17 -11.28 -18.04
CA ALA A 71 -2.12 -10.37 -17.59
C ALA A 71 -2.35 -9.80 -16.17
N PHE A 72 -3.52 -10.02 -15.55
CA PHE A 72 -3.89 -9.38 -14.28
C PHE A 72 -2.89 -9.66 -13.15
N TYR A 73 -2.64 -10.92 -12.81
CA TYR A 73 -1.72 -11.26 -11.71
C TYR A 73 -0.26 -10.89 -12.02
N PRO A 74 0.29 -11.18 -13.22
CA PRO A 74 1.64 -10.72 -13.56
C PRO A 74 1.82 -9.21 -13.41
N LEU A 75 0.83 -8.41 -13.82
CA LEU A 75 0.86 -6.96 -13.64
C LEU A 75 0.74 -6.57 -12.17
N LEU A 76 -0.19 -7.18 -11.43
CA LEU A 76 -0.40 -6.91 -10.01
C LEU A 76 0.86 -7.20 -9.20
N GLU A 77 1.46 -8.37 -9.36
CA GLU A 77 2.64 -8.81 -8.62
C GLU A 77 3.85 -7.91 -8.92
N ALA A 78 4.10 -7.61 -10.19
CA ALA A 78 5.17 -6.70 -10.58
C ALA A 78 4.97 -5.29 -9.99
N ARG A 79 3.73 -4.78 -9.99
CA ARG A 79 3.42 -3.47 -9.40
C ARG A 79 3.52 -3.50 -7.87
N LEU A 80 3.03 -4.56 -7.21
CA LEU A 80 3.14 -4.72 -5.76
C LEU A 80 4.60 -4.71 -5.32
N ALA A 81 5.46 -5.44 -6.03
CA ALA A 81 6.89 -5.48 -5.74
C ALA A 81 7.56 -4.11 -5.83
N LYS A 82 7.26 -3.34 -6.88
CA LYS A 82 7.73 -1.95 -7.02
C LYS A 82 7.15 -1.03 -5.94
N GLN A 83 5.89 -1.23 -5.54
CA GLN A 83 5.30 -0.45 -4.45
C GLN A 83 5.94 -0.75 -3.09
N MET A 84 6.36 -1.99 -2.82
CA MET A 84 7.11 -2.29 -1.59
C MET A 84 8.44 -1.53 -1.53
N GLN A 85 9.18 -1.47 -2.64
CA GLN A 85 10.42 -0.68 -2.73
C GLN A 85 10.15 0.82 -2.56
N TRP A 86 9.08 1.33 -3.17
CA TRP A 86 8.67 2.72 -3.01
C TRP A 86 8.33 3.05 -1.55
N ARG A 87 7.58 2.18 -0.86
CA ARG A 87 7.23 2.33 0.57
C ARG A 87 8.47 2.28 1.46
N LEU A 88 9.43 1.41 1.16
CA LEU A 88 10.73 1.36 1.81
C LEU A 88 11.66 2.51 1.41
N GLY A 89 11.26 3.35 0.44
CA GLY A 89 12.07 4.47 0.00
C GLY A 89 13.39 4.06 -0.65
N VAL A 90 13.44 2.93 -1.34
CA VAL A 90 14.68 2.39 -1.93
C VAL A 90 14.60 2.25 -3.44
N VAL A 91 15.79 2.20 -4.05
CA VAL A 91 16.03 1.81 -5.43
C VAL A 91 17.23 0.87 -5.49
N PHE A 92 17.28 0.04 -6.53
CA PHE A 92 18.41 -0.81 -6.85
C PHE A 92 19.05 -0.35 -8.15
N ASP A 93 20.35 -0.61 -8.32
CA ASP A 93 21.08 -0.18 -9.52
C ASP A 93 20.60 -0.91 -10.79
N GLU A 94 20.18 -2.16 -10.65
CA GLU A 94 19.69 -3.00 -11.75
C GLU A 94 18.24 -3.46 -11.51
N GLU A 95 17.47 -3.50 -12.61
CA GLU A 95 16.15 -4.12 -12.62
C GLU A 95 16.28 -5.64 -12.52
N ASP A 96 15.68 -6.20 -11.48
CA ASP A 96 15.63 -7.65 -11.26
C ASP A 96 14.23 -8.02 -10.74
N PRO A 97 13.31 -8.44 -11.62
CA PRO A 97 11.96 -8.84 -11.23
C PRO A 97 11.93 -10.00 -10.22
N ALA A 98 12.92 -10.89 -10.25
CA ALA A 98 12.98 -12.03 -9.33
C ALA A 98 13.35 -11.58 -7.92
N ARG A 99 14.37 -10.72 -7.77
CA ARG A 99 14.69 -10.05 -6.49
C ARG A 99 13.51 -9.24 -5.99
N ASP A 100 12.89 -8.45 -6.87
CA ASP A 100 11.80 -7.55 -6.50
C ASP A 100 10.60 -8.33 -5.95
N ALA A 101 10.21 -9.42 -6.60
CA ALA A 101 9.15 -10.32 -6.14
C ALA A 101 9.53 -11.04 -4.84
N ALA A 102 10.80 -11.48 -4.70
CA ALA A 102 11.28 -12.13 -3.50
C ALA A 102 11.26 -11.19 -2.28
N LEU A 103 11.78 -9.96 -2.44
CA LEU A 103 11.72 -8.92 -1.42
C LEU A 103 10.29 -8.65 -0.97
N ALA A 104 9.34 -8.51 -1.90
CA ALA A 104 7.94 -8.27 -1.55
C ALA A 104 7.34 -9.42 -0.71
N ARG A 105 7.56 -10.66 -1.14
CA ARG A 105 7.10 -11.85 -0.42
C ARG A 105 7.71 -11.92 0.98
N ASP A 106 9.01 -11.67 1.09
CA ASP A 106 9.74 -11.81 2.35
C ASP A 106 9.37 -10.68 3.33
N ILE A 107 9.03 -9.47 2.85
CA ILE A 107 8.42 -8.40 3.67
C ILE A 107 7.10 -8.87 4.28
N PHE A 108 6.19 -9.42 3.48
CA PHE A 108 4.91 -9.92 4.01
C PHE A 108 5.10 -11.10 4.96
N GLY A 109 6.08 -11.98 4.68
CA GLY A 109 6.46 -13.08 5.57
C GLY A 109 6.95 -12.58 6.93
N ALA A 110 7.89 -11.64 6.92
CA ALA A 110 8.44 -11.03 8.14
C ALA A 110 7.39 -10.25 8.93
N ALA A 111 6.54 -9.47 8.24
CA ALA A 111 5.43 -8.74 8.86
C ALA A 111 4.43 -9.68 9.53
N LYS A 112 4.12 -10.81 8.89
CA LYS A 112 3.22 -11.83 9.45
C LYS A 112 3.82 -12.46 10.71
N GLN A 113 5.11 -12.77 10.69
CA GLN A 113 5.75 -13.49 11.78
C GLN A 113 6.03 -12.59 13.00
N SER A 114 6.52 -11.37 12.76
CA SER A 114 6.84 -10.41 13.82
C SER A 114 5.62 -9.72 14.42
N GLN A 115 4.50 -9.65 13.67
CA GLN A 115 3.31 -8.89 14.05
C GLN A 115 3.61 -7.43 14.41
N CYS A 116 4.69 -6.87 13.85
CA CYS A 116 5.01 -5.46 13.99
C CYS A 116 3.91 -4.58 13.36
N GLY A 117 3.93 -3.29 13.69
CA GLY A 117 3.03 -2.33 13.06
C GLY A 117 3.19 -2.33 11.55
N PHE A 118 2.10 -2.48 10.79
CA PHE A 118 2.20 -2.66 9.33
C PHE A 118 2.73 -1.41 8.62
N ASP A 119 2.32 -0.22 9.04
CA ASP A 119 2.91 1.03 8.56
C ASP A 119 4.25 1.33 9.23
N GLN A 120 4.41 0.91 10.50
CA GLN A 120 5.61 1.10 11.30
C GLN A 120 6.84 0.47 10.64
N MET A 121 6.72 -0.75 10.09
CA MET A 121 7.86 -1.41 9.45
C MET A 121 8.41 -0.65 8.25
N PHE A 122 7.53 -0.05 7.44
CA PHE A 122 7.98 0.76 6.31
C PHE A 122 8.58 2.07 6.77
N HIS A 123 8.04 2.66 7.83
CA HIS A 123 8.58 3.86 8.44
C HIS A 123 9.99 3.62 8.96
N ASP A 124 10.20 2.59 9.77
CA ASP A 124 11.47 2.28 10.43
C ASP A 124 12.56 1.86 9.46
N LEU A 125 12.19 1.16 8.38
CA LEU A 125 13.11 0.68 7.34
C LEU A 125 13.26 1.66 6.17
N TYR A 126 12.61 2.83 6.19
CA TYR A 126 12.65 3.76 5.07
C TYR A 126 14.07 4.24 4.80
N GLY A 127 14.51 4.12 3.54
CA GLY A 127 15.88 4.34 3.08
C GLY A 127 16.72 3.06 3.01
N GLY A 128 16.16 1.89 3.33
CA GLY A 128 16.82 0.60 3.21
C GLY A 128 17.70 0.22 4.40
N LYS A 129 17.54 0.89 5.54
CA LYS A 129 18.24 0.55 6.79
C LYS A 129 17.28 0.69 7.95
N ALA A 130 17.33 -0.24 8.89
CA ALA A 130 16.63 -0.08 10.16
C ALA A 130 17.19 1.14 10.90
N ARG A 131 16.29 2.07 11.24
CA ARG A 131 16.64 3.28 12.01
C ARG A 131 16.37 3.13 13.51
N VAL A 132 15.80 2.00 13.91
CA VAL A 132 15.49 1.62 15.29
C VAL A 132 15.79 0.12 15.47
N ASP A 133 15.94 -0.31 16.71
CA ASP A 133 16.09 -1.72 17.07
C ASP A 133 14.77 -2.49 16.87
N GLY A 134 14.81 -3.83 16.86
CA GLY A 134 13.61 -4.68 16.79
C GLY A 134 13.39 -5.37 15.43
N TYR A 135 14.35 -5.27 14.52
CA TYR A 135 14.39 -6.01 13.24
C TYR A 135 15.47 -7.09 13.24
N ASP A 136 15.93 -7.52 14.41
CA ASP A 136 17.02 -8.48 14.59
C ASP A 136 16.57 -9.95 14.49
N ASP A 137 15.26 -10.20 14.51
CA ASP A 137 14.69 -11.54 14.38
C ASP A 137 15.03 -12.18 13.02
N ASP A 138 15.21 -13.50 13.02
CA ASP A 138 15.56 -14.27 11.81
C ASP A 138 14.58 -14.05 10.63
N CYS A 139 13.32 -13.70 10.93
CA CYS A 139 12.32 -13.43 9.89
C CYS A 139 12.61 -12.18 9.06
N TRP A 140 13.34 -11.20 9.60
CA TRP A 140 13.71 -9.97 8.91
C TRP A 140 15.00 -10.09 8.11
N ARG A 141 15.84 -11.08 8.43
CA ARG A 141 17.16 -11.27 7.82
C ARG A 141 17.12 -11.28 6.28
N PRO A 142 16.22 -12.03 5.59
CA PRO A 142 16.17 -11.99 4.13
C PRO A 142 15.88 -10.59 3.59
N VAL A 143 14.95 -9.86 4.22
CA VAL A 143 14.61 -8.48 3.84
C VAL A 143 15.83 -7.58 3.98
N LEU A 144 16.51 -7.64 5.14
CA LEU A 144 17.70 -6.83 5.40
C LEU A 144 18.86 -7.15 4.44
N ASP A 145 19.04 -8.43 4.07
CA ASP A 145 20.06 -8.86 3.12
C ASP A 145 19.85 -8.24 1.72
N TYR A 146 18.60 -8.19 1.23
CA TYR A 146 18.30 -7.46 -0.01
C TYR A 146 18.66 -5.98 0.11
N LEU A 147 18.28 -5.35 1.23
CA LEU A 147 18.44 -3.91 1.43
C LEU A 147 19.91 -3.46 1.55
N GLN A 148 20.85 -4.35 1.84
CA GLN A 148 22.29 -4.03 1.84
C GLN A 148 22.78 -3.49 0.49
N THR A 149 22.18 -3.92 -0.61
CA THR A 149 22.51 -3.49 -1.97
C THR A 149 21.63 -2.35 -2.48
N ALA A 150 20.61 -1.98 -1.70
CA ALA A 150 19.68 -0.92 -2.05
C ALA A 150 20.25 0.46 -1.69
N LYS A 151 19.77 1.50 -2.37
CA LYS A 151 20.10 2.90 -2.07
C LYS A 151 18.82 3.67 -1.76
N PRO A 152 18.86 4.68 -0.87
CA PRO A 152 17.70 5.54 -0.65
C PRO A 152 17.28 6.23 -1.96
N ARG A 153 16.00 6.12 -2.32
CA ARG A 153 15.39 6.78 -3.47
C ARG A 153 15.46 8.30 -3.36
N ASN A 154 15.33 8.82 -2.15
CA ASN A 154 15.49 10.24 -1.82
C ASN A 154 16.29 10.37 -0.51
N PRO A 155 17.63 10.47 -0.57
CA PRO A 155 18.46 10.56 0.63
C PRO A 155 18.12 11.75 1.53
N ALA A 156 17.77 12.91 0.94
CA ALA A 156 17.43 14.12 1.68
C ALA A 156 16.12 13.97 2.49
N ALA A 157 15.24 13.04 2.10
CA ALA A 157 14.03 12.77 2.85
C ALA A 157 14.34 12.20 4.24
N LEU A 158 15.47 11.50 4.44
CA LEU A 158 15.80 10.85 5.71
C LEU A 158 15.97 11.84 6.87
N ASP A 159 16.38 13.07 6.56
CA ASP A 159 16.53 14.15 7.54
C ASP A 159 15.20 14.88 7.83
N HIS A 160 14.12 14.54 7.10
CA HIS A 160 12.82 15.17 7.28
C HIS A 160 12.24 14.82 8.67
N PRO A 161 11.65 15.79 9.41
CA PRO A 161 11.10 15.56 10.75
C PRO A 161 10.11 14.40 10.84
N HIS A 162 9.37 14.11 9.75
CA HIS A 162 8.48 12.95 9.65
C HIS A 162 9.19 11.65 10.07
N PHE A 163 10.40 11.40 9.57
CA PHE A 163 11.12 10.14 9.84
C PHE A 163 11.82 10.10 11.21
N GLN A 164 11.78 11.20 11.96
CA GLN A 164 12.21 11.29 13.35
C GLN A 164 11.08 10.93 14.33
N LEU A 165 9.85 10.74 13.85
CA LEU A 165 8.73 10.29 14.67
C LEU A 165 8.96 8.85 15.11
N ALA A 166 8.74 8.58 16.41
CA ALA A 166 8.82 7.22 16.95
C ALA A 166 7.70 6.30 16.42
N LYS A 167 6.53 6.87 16.10
CA LYS A 167 5.39 6.14 15.54
C LYS A 167 5.12 6.60 14.11
N ALA A 168 4.91 5.64 13.23
CA ALA A 168 4.42 5.90 11.88
C ALA A 168 3.05 6.57 11.95
N LEU A 169 2.81 7.49 11.00
CA LEU A 169 1.47 8.02 10.79
C LEU A 169 0.63 6.93 10.12
N SER A 170 -0.45 6.53 10.78
CA SER A 170 -1.44 5.60 10.23
C SER A 170 -2.85 6.21 10.32
N MET A 171 -3.82 5.41 9.93
CA MET A 171 -5.26 5.66 10.01
C MET A 171 -5.97 4.38 10.47
N THR A 172 -5.41 3.69 11.46
CA THR A 172 -6.07 2.56 12.11
C THR A 172 -7.41 3.00 12.70
N ILE A 173 -8.36 2.07 12.88
CA ILE A 173 -9.70 2.44 13.34
C ILE A 173 -9.69 3.13 14.70
N ASP A 174 -8.83 2.68 15.62
CA ASP A 174 -8.69 3.30 16.94
C ASP A 174 -8.22 4.77 16.82
N GLU A 175 -7.33 5.07 15.89
CA GLU A 175 -6.90 6.46 15.63
C GLU A 175 -8.03 7.31 15.03
N VAL A 176 -8.82 6.73 14.12
CA VAL A 176 -9.96 7.41 13.50
C VAL A 176 -11.04 7.69 14.54
N GLU A 177 -11.37 6.70 15.38
CA GLU A 177 -12.34 6.84 16.47
C GLU A 177 -11.87 7.86 17.51
N ALA A 178 -10.58 7.88 17.84
CA ALA A 178 -10.00 8.88 18.73
C ALA A 178 -10.09 10.30 18.16
N ILE A 179 -9.94 10.48 16.84
CA ILE A 179 -10.14 11.77 16.17
C ILE A 179 -11.62 12.18 16.15
N TRP A 180 -12.54 11.22 15.93
CA TRP A 180 -13.97 11.50 15.87
C TRP A 180 -14.62 11.76 17.22
N ALA A 181 -14.13 11.15 18.29
CA ALA A 181 -14.70 11.31 19.63
C ALA A 181 -14.88 12.79 20.07
N PRO A 182 -13.86 13.66 20.02
CA PRO A 182 -14.02 15.07 20.39
C PRO A 182 -14.88 15.88 19.39
N ILE A 183 -14.90 15.50 18.11
CA ILE A 183 -15.79 16.12 17.12
C ILE A 183 -17.25 15.85 17.52
N ALA A 184 -17.58 14.59 17.81
CA ALA A 184 -18.94 14.20 18.17
C ALA A 184 -19.38 14.77 19.54
N ALA A 185 -18.46 14.84 20.50
CA ALA A 185 -18.76 15.28 21.86
C ALA A 185 -18.87 16.81 21.99
N SER A 186 -18.04 17.56 21.28
CA SER A 186 -17.88 19.00 21.50
C SER A 186 -17.57 19.82 20.25
N ASP A 187 -17.75 19.27 19.05
CA ASP A 187 -17.44 19.94 17.77
C ASP A 187 -15.97 20.41 17.71
N ASP A 188 -15.07 19.68 18.37
CA ASP A 188 -13.63 19.99 18.39
C ASP A 188 -12.92 19.25 17.25
N TRP A 189 -12.55 20.00 16.22
CA TRP A 189 -11.91 19.52 14.99
C TRP A 189 -10.38 19.57 15.04
N SER A 190 -9.78 19.89 16.20
CA SER A 190 -8.33 20.06 16.34
C SER A 190 -7.56 18.80 15.92
N LEU A 191 -7.92 17.63 16.45
CA LEU A 191 -7.23 16.36 16.13
C LEU A 191 -7.32 15.98 14.64
N LEU A 192 -8.44 16.29 13.98
CA LEU A 192 -8.56 16.06 12.54
C LEU A 192 -7.63 16.99 11.76
N SER A 193 -7.61 18.27 12.14
CA SER A 193 -6.77 19.28 11.51
C SER A 193 -5.28 18.95 11.66
N ASP A 194 -4.88 18.51 12.85
CA ASP A 194 -3.52 18.06 13.14
C ASP A 194 -3.16 16.81 12.33
N LYS A 195 -4.07 15.83 12.23
CA LYS A 195 -3.86 14.62 11.42
C LYS A 195 -3.70 14.97 9.93
N ILE A 196 -4.53 15.86 9.39
CA ILE A 196 -4.41 16.32 8.00
C ILE A 196 -3.07 17.01 7.77
N ALA A 197 -2.66 17.91 8.67
CA ALA A 197 -1.36 18.57 8.60
C ALA A 197 -0.19 17.55 8.65
N ALA A 198 -0.28 16.54 9.51
CA ALA A 198 0.71 15.47 9.60
C ALA A 198 0.78 14.64 8.30
N ILE A 199 -0.37 14.34 7.67
CA ILE A 199 -0.41 13.65 6.36
C ILE A 199 0.22 14.51 5.25
N HIS A 200 0.05 15.83 5.29
CA HIS A 200 0.72 16.74 4.36
C HIS A 200 2.25 16.74 4.55
N GLN A 201 2.72 16.74 5.81
CA GLN A 201 4.14 16.61 6.13
C GLN A 201 4.70 15.26 5.67
N MET A 202 3.96 14.18 5.87
CA MET A 202 4.31 12.85 5.33
C MET A 202 4.43 12.89 3.82
N ARG A 203 3.45 13.46 3.10
CA ARG A 203 3.50 13.60 1.65
C ARG A 203 4.76 14.33 1.17
N GLN A 204 5.13 15.43 1.84
CA GLN A 204 6.36 16.18 1.53
C GLN A 204 7.62 15.31 1.75
N ALA A 205 7.66 14.53 2.84
CA ALA A 205 8.76 13.60 3.10
C ALA A 205 8.93 12.55 1.99
N TYR A 206 7.84 11.95 1.52
CA TYR A 206 7.89 10.90 0.48
C TYR A 206 8.08 11.42 -0.95
N GLY A 207 7.59 12.62 -1.28
CA GLY A 207 7.51 13.15 -2.64
C GLY A 207 8.37 14.39 -2.94
N GLY A 208 8.93 15.05 -1.92
CA GLY A 208 9.40 16.43 -2.04
C GLY A 208 8.24 17.41 -2.33
N ASP A 209 8.56 18.68 -2.62
CA ASP A 209 7.55 19.70 -3.02
C ASP A 209 6.91 19.41 -4.39
N SER A 210 7.50 18.50 -5.17
CA SER A 210 6.87 17.96 -6.37
C SER A 210 5.75 17.00 -5.99
N ALA A 211 4.51 17.50 -6.05
CA ALA A 211 3.35 16.63 -6.16
C ALA A 211 3.63 15.60 -7.28
N MET A 212 3.67 14.30 -6.96
CA MET A 212 3.54 13.30 -8.01
C MET A 212 2.24 13.64 -8.75
N PRO A 213 2.28 13.94 -10.07
CA PRO A 213 1.06 14.08 -10.81
C PRO A 213 0.26 12.79 -10.59
N LEU A 214 -1.03 12.94 -10.29
CA LEU A 214 -1.95 11.81 -10.27
C LEU A 214 -1.68 10.98 -11.53
N PRO A 215 -1.62 9.63 -11.43
CA PRO A 215 -1.41 8.79 -12.60
C PRO A 215 -2.38 9.24 -13.70
N SER A 216 -1.90 9.55 -14.89
CA SER A 216 -2.81 9.82 -15.99
C SER A 216 -3.52 8.51 -16.33
N ILE A 217 -4.77 8.39 -15.88
CA ILE A 217 -5.59 7.18 -16.07
C ILE A 217 -5.90 6.96 -17.56
N ILE A 218 -5.63 7.96 -18.42
CA ILE A 218 -5.77 7.86 -19.87
C ILE A 218 -4.53 8.49 -20.52
N GLY A 219 -3.53 7.66 -20.84
CA GLY A 219 -2.52 8.03 -21.81
C GLY A 219 -3.22 8.27 -23.14
N ARG A 220 -3.15 9.49 -23.67
CA ARG A 220 -3.54 9.76 -25.07
C ARG A 220 -2.77 8.79 -25.94
N ALA A 221 -3.48 7.88 -26.61
CA ALA A 221 -2.92 7.19 -27.76
C ALA A 221 -2.50 8.30 -28.75
N ALA A 222 -1.20 8.42 -28.99
CA ALA A 222 -0.70 9.26 -30.06
C ALA A 222 -1.21 8.65 -31.38
N GLY A 223 -2.04 9.41 -32.08
CA GLY A 223 -2.33 9.18 -33.49
C GLY A 223 -1.22 9.75 -34.37
#